data_AF-A0A1H4ZW57-F1
#
_entry.id   AF-A0A1H4ZW57-F1
#
_cell.length_a   1.000
_cell.length_b   1.000
_cell.length_c   1.000
_cell.angle_alpha   90.00
_cell.angle_beta   90.00
_cell.angle_gamma   90.00
#
_symmetry.space_group_name_H-M   'P 1'
#
loop_
_entity.id
_entity.type
_entity.pdbx_description
1 polymer ?
#
loop_
_entity_poly.entity_id
_entity_poly.type
_entity_poly.pdbx_seq_one_letter_code
_entity_poly.pdbx_strand_id
1 'polypeptide(L)'
;MIQEVIQRLGADIAAGLQPAETDCLAVREQIAASKPMSIAEIYEALSKAGCMDLEIARICGRTLRNVRTLSAVYRQEGIRNLVAEGRVSVSMAYQAIEDSDLTGLSALATLQAGIVMSLKKRAQRTGRAPSGGQGAASILLGEELATLGIPSIGKQDAGEPRAGLHGALSRLAQVLVRAAS
;
A
#
# COMPACT_ATOMS: atom_id res chain seq x y z
N MET A 1 -0.50 -24.83 18.99
CA MET A 1 0.20 -23.90 18.08
C MET A 1 -0.66 -23.67 16.85
N ILE A 2 -0.96 -22.41 16.46
CA ILE A 2 -1.84 -22.15 15.31
C ILE A 2 -1.25 -22.66 13.97
N GLN A 3 0.08 -22.76 13.86
CA GLN A 3 0.75 -23.31 12.68
C GLN A 3 0.44 -24.80 12.46
N GLU A 4 0.36 -25.59 13.53
CA GLU A 4 0.00 -27.01 13.44
C GLU A 4 -1.45 -27.18 12.98
N VAL A 5 -2.35 -26.32 13.47
CA VAL A 5 -3.75 -26.26 13.03
C VAL A 5 -3.83 -25.97 11.53
N ILE A 6 -3.07 -24.97 11.06
CA ILE A 6 -3.01 -24.60 9.63
C ILE A 6 -2.50 -25.75 8.77
N GLN A 7 -1.47 -26.47 9.21
CA GLN A 7 -0.94 -27.62 8.47
C GLN A 7 -1.95 -28.76 8.36
N ARG A 8 -2.67 -29.08 9.46
CA ARG A 8 -3.75 -30.08 9.42
C ARG A 8 -4.87 -29.68 8.48
N LEU A 9 -5.33 -28.43 8.57
CA LEU A 9 -6.38 -27.90 7.68
C LEU A 9 -5.99 -28.01 6.20
N GLY A 10 -4.74 -27.69 5.86
CA GLY A 10 -4.21 -27.85 4.50
C GLY A 10 -4.16 -29.31 4.05
N ALA A 11 -3.72 -30.22 4.93
CA ALA A 11 -3.66 -31.65 4.63
C ALA A 11 -5.06 -32.25 4.41
N ASP A 12 -6.04 -31.90 5.24
CA ASP A 12 -7.43 -32.34 5.10
C ASP A 12 -8.01 -31.89 3.75
N ILE A 13 -7.82 -30.62 3.39
CA ILE A 13 -8.29 -30.07 2.11
C ILE A 13 -7.62 -30.75 0.93
N ALA A 14 -6.30 -30.94 0.98
CA ALA A 14 -5.55 -31.60 -0.08
C ALA A 14 -5.99 -33.06 -0.27
N ALA A 15 -6.43 -33.72 0.81
CA ALA A 15 -7.02 -35.06 0.77
C ALA A 15 -8.51 -35.08 0.34
N GLY A 16 -9.11 -33.92 0.04
CA GLY A 16 -10.53 -33.80 -0.30
C GLY A 16 -11.47 -34.00 0.90
N LEU A 17 -10.95 -33.92 2.12
CA LEU A 17 -11.70 -34.09 3.35
C LEU A 17 -12.32 -32.75 3.80
N GLN A 18 -13.41 -32.84 4.55
CA GLN A 18 -13.97 -31.68 5.20
C GLN A 18 -13.08 -31.29 6.40
N PRO A 19 -12.61 -30.03 6.48
CA PRO A 19 -11.76 -29.60 7.59
C PRO A 19 -12.51 -29.70 8.92
N ALA A 20 -11.83 -30.13 9.97
CA ALA A 20 -12.42 -30.20 11.30
C ALA A 20 -12.90 -28.82 11.77
N GLU A 21 -14.15 -28.73 12.24
CA GLU A 21 -14.74 -27.44 12.67
C GLU A 21 -14.00 -26.86 13.88
N THR A 22 -13.45 -27.70 14.76
CA THR A 22 -12.62 -27.26 15.90
C THR A 22 -11.36 -26.53 15.45
N ASP A 23 -10.72 -27.01 14.39
CA ASP A 23 -9.52 -26.38 13.81
C ASP A 23 -9.89 -25.07 13.09
N CYS A 24 -11.04 -25.04 12.38
CA CYS A 24 -11.58 -23.80 11.81
C CYS A 24 -11.89 -22.74 12.89
N LEU A 25 -12.51 -23.14 13.99
CA LEU A 25 -12.84 -22.24 15.11
C LEU A 25 -11.57 -21.63 15.73
N ALA A 26 -10.53 -22.43 15.96
CA ALA A 26 -9.26 -21.93 16.48
C ALA A 26 -8.63 -20.85 15.58
N VAL A 27 -8.74 -21.01 14.25
CA VAL A 27 -8.29 -19.97 13.29
C VAL A 27 -9.14 -18.71 13.39
N ARG A 28 -10.46 -18.83 13.49
CA ARG A 28 -11.38 -17.68 13.62
C ARG A 28 -11.14 -16.90 14.91
N GLU A 29 -10.94 -17.60 16.02
CA GLU A 29 -10.62 -16.99 17.32
C GLU A 29 -9.31 -16.20 17.26
N GLN A 30 -8.26 -16.78 16.65
CA GLN A 30 -6.99 -16.09 16.45
C GLN A 30 -7.16 -14.83 15.59
N ILE A 31 -7.95 -14.91 14.52
CA ILE A 31 -8.23 -13.77 13.62
C ILE A 31 -9.00 -12.66 14.35
N ALA A 32 -9.95 -12.98 15.22
CA ALA A 32 -10.79 -12.00 15.91
C ALA A 32 -9.97 -11.02 16.78
N ALA A 33 -8.84 -11.45 17.34
CA ALA A 33 -7.95 -10.64 18.16
C ALA A 33 -6.80 -9.98 17.38
N SER A 34 -6.68 -10.23 16.08
CA SER A 34 -5.49 -9.91 15.30
C SER A 34 -5.59 -8.60 14.53
N LYS A 35 -4.44 -7.93 14.35
CA LYS A 35 -4.32 -6.77 13.44
C LYS A 35 -4.40 -7.21 11.97
N PRO A 36 -4.76 -6.32 11.03
CA PRO A 36 -4.93 -6.68 9.62
C PRO A 36 -3.74 -7.42 8.98
N MET A 37 -2.50 -7.02 9.27
CA MET A 37 -1.31 -7.68 8.70
C MET A 37 -1.07 -9.06 9.32
N SER A 38 -1.35 -9.23 10.62
CA SER A 38 -1.32 -10.56 11.27
C SER A 38 -2.41 -11.49 10.74
N ILE A 39 -3.57 -10.94 10.37
CA ILE A 39 -4.62 -11.71 9.68
C ILE A 39 -4.13 -12.16 8.29
N ALA A 40 -3.48 -11.26 7.55
CA ALA A 40 -2.93 -11.58 6.23
C ALA A 40 -1.81 -12.64 6.30
N GLU A 41 -0.99 -12.63 7.36
CA GLU A 41 -0.02 -13.69 7.64
C GLU A 41 -0.68 -15.08 7.75
N ILE A 42 -1.81 -15.14 8.45
CA ILE A 42 -2.60 -16.39 8.56
C ILE A 42 -3.13 -16.81 7.19
N TYR A 43 -3.61 -15.88 6.37
CA TYR A 43 -4.07 -16.19 5.02
C TYR A 43 -2.96 -16.74 4.14
N GLU A 44 -1.77 -16.14 4.17
CA GLU A 44 -0.62 -16.64 3.42
C GLU A 44 -0.12 -17.98 3.95
N ALA A 45 -0.20 -18.23 5.25
CA ALA A 45 0.14 -19.53 5.83
C ALA A 45 -0.83 -20.62 5.35
N LEU A 46 -2.13 -20.36 5.34
CA LEU A 46 -3.14 -21.27 4.78
C LEU A 46 -2.94 -21.49 3.27
N SER A 47 -2.62 -20.43 2.53
CA SER A 47 -2.32 -20.54 1.09
C SER A 47 -1.09 -21.41 0.83
N LYS A 48 -0.02 -21.25 1.62
CA LYS A 48 1.17 -22.12 1.56
C LYS A 48 0.87 -23.57 1.96
N ALA A 49 -0.14 -23.78 2.80
CA ALA A 49 -0.63 -25.11 3.15
C ALA A 49 -1.54 -25.73 2.06
N GLY A 50 -1.72 -25.06 0.92
CA GLY A 50 -2.47 -25.57 -0.22
C GLY A 50 -3.93 -25.12 -0.29
N CYS A 51 -4.39 -24.25 0.61
CA CYS A 51 -5.76 -23.76 0.59
C CYS A 51 -5.95 -22.69 -0.51
N MET A 52 -7.05 -22.80 -1.27
CA MET A 52 -7.50 -21.77 -2.21
C MET A 52 -8.19 -20.60 -1.48
N ASP A 53 -8.24 -19.41 -2.09
CA ASP A 53 -8.87 -18.22 -1.49
C ASP A 53 -10.29 -18.47 -0.96
N LEU A 54 -11.10 -19.26 -1.68
CA LEU A 54 -12.47 -19.61 -1.27
C LEU A 54 -12.48 -20.46 0.01
N GLU A 55 -11.54 -21.38 0.13
CA GLU A 55 -11.41 -22.25 1.30
C GLU A 55 -10.90 -21.45 2.50
N ILE A 56 -9.92 -20.56 2.28
CA ILE A 56 -9.43 -19.62 3.28
C ILE A 56 -10.59 -18.76 3.79
N ALA A 57 -11.41 -18.20 2.89
CA ALA A 57 -12.58 -17.40 3.27
C ALA A 57 -13.55 -18.20 4.16
N ARG A 58 -13.81 -19.47 3.82
CA ARG A 58 -14.67 -20.38 4.60
C ARG A 58 -14.08 -20.73 5.97
N ILE A 59 -12.80 -21.11 6.02
CA ILE A 59 -12.10 -21.43 7.27
C ILE A 59 -12.12 -20.21 8.19
N CYS A 60 -11.71 -19.05 7.68
CA CYS A 60 -11.54 -17.83 8.45
C CYS A 60 -12.86 -17.10 8.77
N GLY A 61 -13.99 -17.51 8.17
CA GLY A 61 -15.28 -16.83 8.37
C GLY A 61 -15.29 -15.39 7.83
N ARG A 62 -14.62 -15.16 6.69
CA ARG A 62 -14.46 -13.82 6.08
C ARG A 62 -14.93 -13.85 4.63
N THR A 63 -15.18 -12.68 4.07
CA THR A 63 -15.56 -12.58 2.66
C THR A 63 -14.35 -12.87 1.76
N LEU A 64 -14.58 -13.46 0.60
CA LEU A 64 -13.53 -13.68 -0.41
C LEU A 64 -12.80 -12.38 -0.77
N ARG A 65 -13.54 -11.27 -0.86
CA ARG A 65 -12.97 -9.93 -1.09
C ARG A 65 -11.96 -9.57 0.01
N ASN A 66 -12.27 -9.81 1.27
CA ASN A 66 -11.37 -9.51 2.37
C ASN A 66 -10.07 -10.31 2.28
N VAL A 67 -10.15 -11.61 1.97
CA VAL A 67 -8.98 -12.48 1.78
C VAL A 67 -8.10 -11.92 0.66
N ARG A 68 -8.66 -11.69 -0.52
CA ARG A 68 -7.93 -11.18 -1.68
C ARG A 68 -7.29 -9.82 -1.41
N THR A 69 -8.03 -8.88 -0.83
CA THR A 69 -7.53 -7.55 -0.53
C THR A 69 -6.36 -7.59 0.45
N LEU A 70 -6.47 -8.33 1.55
CA LEU A 70 -5.40 -8.41 2.54
C LEU A 70 -4.17 -9.17 2.02
N SER A 71 -4.37 -10.27 1.30
CA SER A 71 -3.28 -11.03 0.68
C SER A 71 -2.54 -10.21 -0.38
N ALA A 72 -3.25 -9.47 -1.24
CA ALA A 72 -2.62 -8.60 -2.24
C ALA A 72 -1.72 -7.54 -1.60
N VAL A 73 -2.22 -6.87 -0.55
CA VAL A 73 -1.45 -5.88 0.21
C VAL A 73 -0.25 -6.51 0.91
N TYR A 74 -0.43 -7.68 1.53
CA TYR A 74 0.62 -8.33 2.32
C TYR A 74 1.80 -8.85 1.48
N ARG A 75 1.54 -9.29 0.24
CA ARG A 75 2.59 -9.76 -0.68
C ARG A 75 3.51 -8.64 -1.17
N GLN A 76 3.07 -7.39 -1.10
CA GLN A 76 3.85 -6.22 -1.48
C GLN A 76 4.63 -5.68 -0.27
N GLU A 77 5.86 -6.13 -0.07
CA GLU A 77 6.66 -5.84 1.14
C GLU A 77 6.68 -4.36 1.54
N GLY A 78 6.99 -3.46 0.58
CA GLY A 78 7.02 -2.02 0.86
C GLY A 78 5.66 -1.45 1.28
N ILE A 79 4.58 -1.95 0.69
CA ILE A 79 3.20 -1.51 1.00
C ILE A 79 2.75 -2.09 2.34
N ARG A 80 3.03 -3.37 2.59
CA ARG A 80 2.79 -4.04 3.87
C ARG A 80 3.39 -3.25 5.02
N ASN A 81 4.63 -2.81 4.89
CA ASN A 81 5.31 -2.03 5.94
C ASN A 81 4.60 -0.70 6.21
N LEU A 82 4.19 0.03 5.16
CA LEU A 82 3.42 1.28 5.31
C LEU A 82 2.07 1.08 6.02
N VAL A 83 1.41 -0.05 5.78
CA VAL A 83 0.14 -0.41 6.43
C VAL A 83 0.37 -0.86 7.89
N ALA A 84 1.42 -1.64 8.15
CA ALA A 84 1.80 -2.09 9.49
C ALA A 84 2.17 -0.91 10.41
N GLU A 85 2.85 0.10 9.86
CA GLU A 85 3.17 1.37 10.53
C GLU A 85 1.96 2.30 10.70
N GLY A 86 0.79 1.96 10.14
CA GLY A 86 -0.41 2.79 10.18
C GLY A 86 -0.32 4.07 9.35
N ARG A 87 0.65 4.17 8.44
CA ARG A 87 0.83 5.34 7.56
C ARG A 87 -0.16 5.35 6.40
N VAL A 88 -0.64 4.18 6.00
CA VAL A 88 -1.62 3.97 4.92
C VAL A 88 -2.68 2.98 5.39
N SER A 89 -3.94 3.20 5.02
CA SER A 89 -5.01 2.23 5.29
C SER A 89 -4.98 1.07 4.29
N VAL A 90 -5.47 -0.10 4.68
CA VAL A 90 -5.58 -1.27 3.77
C VAL A 90 -6.34 -0.93 2.48
N SER A 91 -7.43 -0.14 2.59
CA SER A 91 -8.23 0.25 1.42
C SER A 91 -7.45 1.14 0.46
N MET A 92 -6.66 2.10 0.96
CA MET A 92 -5.83 2.96 0.12
C MET A 92 -4.69 2.17 -0.53
N ALA A 93 -4.06 1.27 0.24
CA ALA A 93 -3.01 0.39 -0.26
C ALA A 93 -3.52 -0.50 -1.39
N TYR A 94 -4.69 -1.11 -1.22
CA TYR A 94 -5.29 -1.98 -2.22
C TYR A 94 -5.70 -1.20 -3.49
N GLN A 95 -6.30 -0.01 -3.35
CA GLN A 95 -6.62 0.83 -4.50
C GLN A 95 -5.35 1.20 -5.30
N ALA A 96 -4.25 1.53 -4.61
CA ALA A 96 -3.00 1.84 -5.28
C ALA A 96 -2.41 0.64 -6.05
N ILE A 97 -2.65 -0.59 -5.57
CA ILE A 97 -2.28 -1.82 -6.29
C ILE A 97 -3.15 -1.99 -7.54
N GLU A 98 -4.47 -1.84 -7.43
CA GLU A 98 -5.37 -1.92 -8.59
C GLU A 98 -5.04 -0.85 -9.65
N ASP A 99 -4.78 0.38 -9.22
CA ASP A 99 -4.39 1.48 -10.12
C ASP A 99 -3.01 1.19 -10.78
N SER A 100 -2.08 0.58 -10.03
CA SER A 100 -0.78 0.15 -10.55
C SER A 100 -0.92 -0.92 -11.63
N ASP A 101 -1.79 -1.90 -11.42
CA ASP A 101 -2.04 -2.97 -12.40
C ASP A 101 -2.66 -2.42 -13.69
N LEU A 102 -3.47 -1.37 -13.60
CA LEU A 102 -4.09 -0.71 -14.75
C LEU A 102 -3.16 0.25 -15.49
N THR A 103 -2.31 0.97 -14.77
CA THR A 103 -1.50 2.06 -15.34
C THR A 103 -0.03 1.69 -15.56
N GLY A 104 0.44 0.59 -14.97
CA GLY A 104 1.85 0.20 -14.93
C GLY A 104 2.71 1.05 -13.98
N LEU A 105 2.12 2.01 -13.26
CA LEU A 105 2.84 2.88 -12.33
C LEU A 105 3.03 2.20 -10.97
N SER A 106 4.20 2.36 -10.36
CA SER A 106 4.49 1.74 -9.05
C SER A 106 3.51 2.19 -7.95
N ALA A 107 2.73 1.23 -7.43
CA ALA A 107 1.84 1.44 -6.28
C ALA A 107 2.58 2.03 -5.07
N LEU A 108 3.79 1.53 -4.77
CA LEU A 108 4.60 2.00 -3.65
C LEU A 108 5.00 3.47 -3.81
N ALA A 109 5.46 3.86 -5.00
CA ALA A 109 5.84 5.24 -5.29
C ALA A 109 4.64 6.19 -5.16
N THR A 110 3.48 5.77 -5.68
CA THR A 110 2.22 6.52 -5.59
C THR A 110 1.81 6.76 -4.13
N LEU A 111 1.89 5.72 -3.29
CA LEU A 111 1.57 5.83 -1.86
C LEU A 111 2.55 6.76 -1.13
N GLN A 112 3.85 6.61 -1.37
CA GLN A 112 4.87 7.47 -0.75
C GLN A 112 4.71 8.95 -1.14
N ALA A 113 4.45 9.23 -2.41
CA ALA A 113 4.15 10.59 -2.88
C ALA A 113 2.90 11.15 -2.19
N GLY A 114 1.83 10.35 -2.09
CA GLY A 114 0.61 10.72 -1.38
C GLY A 114 0.84 11.07 0.10
N ILE A 115 1.67 10.29 0.81
CA ILE A 115 2.04 10.56 2.20
C ILE A 115 2.76 11.91 2.31
N VAL A 116 3.79 12.16 1.49
CA VAL A 116 4.55 13.42 1.52
C VAL A 116 3.64 14.62 1.27
N MET A 117 2.73 14.52 0.29
CA MET A 117 1.77 15.59 0.00
C MET A 117 0.80 15.85 1.17
N SER A 118 0.33 14.79 1.85
CA SER A 118 -0.56 14.93 3.01
C SER A 118 0.14 15.66 4.18
N LEU A 119 1.42 15.34 4.42
CA LEU A 119 2.23 15.97 5.45
C LEU A 119 2.50 17.45 5.13
N LYS A 120 2.84 17.76 3.87
CA LYS A 120 3.02 19.15 3.41
C LYS A 120 1.75 19.98 3.57
N LYS A 121 0.60 19.44 3.16
CA LYS A 121 -0.70 20.12 3.34
C LYS A 121 -1.03 20.36 4.82
N ARG A 122 -0.69 19.41 5.71
CA ARG A 122 -0.89 19.55 7.15
C ARG A 122 0.02 20.62 7.76
N ALA A 123 1.30 20.67 7.34
CA ALA A 123 2.24 21.71 7.77
C ALA A 123 1.79 23.12 7.32
N GLN A 124 1.28 23.26 6.09
CA GLN A 124 0.74 24.52 5.59
C GLN A 124 -0.54 24.96 6.32
N ARG A 125 -1.44 24.02 6.65
CA ARG A 125 -2.67 24.32 7.39
C ARG A 125 -2.47 24.68 8.85
N THR A 126 -1.39 24.20 9.46
CA THR A 126 -1.08 24.45 10.89
C THR A 126 -0.26 25.71 11.12
N GLY A 127 0.09 26.46 10.06
CA GLY A 127 0.81 27.74 10.17
C GLY A 127 2.21 27.64 10.79
N ARG A 128 2.70 26.43 11.05
CA ARG A 128 3.98 26.20 11.73
C ARG A 128 5.03 25.89 10.67
N ALA A 129 5.87 26.89 10.38
CA ALA A 129 7.03 26.72 9.54
C ALA A 129 7.87 25.53 10.07
N PRO A 130 8.34 24.61 9.19
CA PRO A 130 9.22 23.54 9.61
C PRO A 130 10.50 24.15 10.17
N SER A 131 10.66 24.09 11.49
CA SER A 131 11.80 24.64 12.20
C SER A 131 13.06 23.86 11.87
N GLY A 132 13.98 24.53 11.18
CA GLY A 132 15.44 24.35 11.23
C GLY A 132 15.97 22.92 11.18
N GLY A 133 16.27 22.43 9.97
CA GLY A 133 17.09 21.22 9.78
C GLY A 133 16.91 20.54 8.42
N GLN A 134 15.73 20.70 7.79
CA GLN A 134 15.42 20.10 6.47
C GLN A 134 15.88 20.95 5.27
N GLY A 135 16.54 22.08 5.51
CA GLY A 135 17.07 22.93 4.44
C GLY A 135 18.14 22.25 3.60
N ALA A 136 18.99 21.41 4.20
CA ALA A 136 20.09 20.77 3.49
C ALA A 136 19.63 19.70 2.47
N ALA A 137 18.59 18.93 2.80
CA ALA A 137 18.02 17.93 1.87
C ALA A 137 17.22 18.59 0.73
N SER A 138 16.65 19.77 0.97
CA SER A 138 15.92 20.54 -0.04
C SER A 138 16.84 21.28 -1.01
N ILE A 139 18.07 21.62 -0.60
CA ILE A 139 19.08 22.23 -1.48
C ILE A 139 19.63 21.17 -2.44
N LEU A 140 19.96 19.97 -1.95
CA LEU A 140 20.47 18.87 -2.79
C LEU A 140 19.46 18.43 -3.86
N LEU A 141 18.18 18.30 -3.51
CA LEU A 141 17.12 17.99 -4.49
C LEU A 141 16.80 19.16 -5.43
N GLY A 142 17.07 20.41 -5.02
CA GLY A 142 16.89 21.59 -5.86
C GLY A 142 17.99 21.73 -6.92
N GLU A 143 19.23 21.42 -6.57
CA GLU A 143 20.39 21.46 -7.46
C GLU A 143 20.32 20.38 -8.55
N GLU A 144 19.94 19.13 -8.22
CA GLU A 144 19.78 18.07 -9.22
C GLU A 144 18.62 18.36 -10.20
N LEU A 145 17.51 18.94 -9.71
CA LEU A 145 16.38 19.33 -10.57
C LEU A 145 16.72 20.52 -11.49
N ALA A 146 17.53 21.48 -11.02
CA ALA A 146 18.00 22.59 -11.85
C ALA A 146 18.98 22.11 -12.94
N THR A 147 19.79 21.10 -12.64
CA THR A 147 20.71 20.46 -13.61
C THR A 147 19.94 19.72 -14.72
N LEU A 148 18.75 19.22 -14.41
CA LEU A 148 17.83 18.58 -15.37
C LEU A 148 16.92 19.59 -16.11
N GLY A 149 17.13 20.90 -15.94
CA GLY A 149 16.34 21.95 -16.59
C GLY A 149 14.90 22.06 -16.08
N ILE A 150 14.59 21.47 -14.92
CA ILE A 150 13.25 21.52 -14.31
C ILE A 150 13.20 22.79 -13.46
N PRO A 151 12.35 23.79 -13.81
CA PRO A 151 12.31 25.03 -13.07
C PRO A 151 11.89 24.77 -11.63
N SER A 152 12.65 25.34 -10.69
CA SER A 152 12.30 25.30 -9.26
C SER A 152 10.90 25.88 -9.10
N ILE A 153 10.03 25.21 -8.34
CA ILE A 153 8.75 25.77 -7.91
C ILE A 153 9.04 26.79 -6.79
N GLY A 154 9.70 27.88 -7.16
CA GLY A 154 10.00 29.02 -6.32
C GLY A 154 9.27 30.23 -6.87
N LYS A 155 8.18 30.60 -6.18
CA LYS A 155 7.36 31.82 -6.35
C LYS A 155 6.94 32.14 -7.79
N GLN A 156 5.71 31.75 -8.14
CA GLN A 156 5.01 32.37 -9.26
C GLN A 156 4.02 33.40 -8.72
N ASP A 157 4.15 34.62 -9.24
CA ASP A 157 3.42 35.81 -8.85
C ASP A 157 1.90 35.65 -9.04
N ALA A 158 1.17 36.43 -8.24
CA ALA A 158 -0.28 36.49 -8.21
C ALA A 158 -0.85 37.02 -9.54
N GLY A 159 -0.98 36.16 -10.56
CA GLY A 159 -1.52 36.58 -11.85
C GLY A 159 -1.86 35.47 -12.84
N GLU A 160 -1.27 34.27 -12.75
CA GLU A 160 -1.51 33.25 -13.79
C GLU A 160 -2.63 32.26 -13.45
N PRO A 161 -3.46 31.88 -14.44
CA PRO A 161 -4.61 31.01 -14.23
C PRO A 161 -4.16 29.62 -13.80
N ARG A 162 -4.78 29.10 -12.73
CA ARG A 162 -4.55 27.77 -12.16
C ARG A 162 -4.62 26.70 -13.25
N ALA A 163 -3.48 26.27 -13.77
CA ALA A 163 -3.38 24.93 -14.30
C ALA A 163 -3.56 23.98 -13.10
N GLY A 164 -4.76 23.42 -12.96
CA GLY A 164 -5.08 22.47 -11.90
C GLY A 164 -4.08 21.32 -11.86
N LEU A 165 -4.10 20.54 -10.78
CA LEU A 165 -3.20 19.41 -10.54
C LEU A 165 -3.04 18.49 -11.77
N HIS A 166 -4.13 18.32 -12.54
CA HIS A 166 -4.16 17.62 -13.82
C HIS A 166 -3.21 18.19 -14.88
N GLY A 167 -3.17 19.51 -15.05
CA GLY A 167 -2.26 20.16 -16.01
C GLY A 167 -0.80 20.06 -15.60
N ALA A 168 -0.51 20.06 -14.30
CA ALA A 168 0.85 19.83 -13.79
C ALA A 168 1.30 18.38 -14.01
N LEU A 169 0.42 17.41 -13.75
CA LEU A 169 0.71 15.98 -13.95
C LEU A 169 0.84 15.62 -15.44
N SER A 170 -0.01 16.16 -16.32
CA SER A 170 0.11 15.94 -17.76
C SER A 170 1.42 16.49 -18.34
N ARG A 171 1.90 17.63 -17.84
CA ARG A 171 3.20 18.18 -18.26
C ARG A 171 4.38 17.37 -17.73
N LEU A 172 4.32 16.90 -16.49
CA LEU A 172 5.34 16.02 -15.93
C LEU A 172 5.45 14.71 -16.74
N ALA A 173 4.32 14.11 -17.11
CA ALA A 173 4.27 12.91 -17.93
C ALA A 173 4.88 13.14 -19.32
N GLN A 174 4.60 14.27 -19.97
CA GLN A 174 5.18 14.61 -21.27
C GLN A 174 6.70 14.81 -21.23
N VAL A 175 7.23 15.38 -20.14
CA VAL A 175 8.67 15.57 -19.96
C VAL A 175 9.38 14.22 -19.78
N LEU A 176 8.83 13.31 -18.97
CA LEU A 176 9.41 11.98 -18.75
C LEU A 176 9.45 11.14 -20.03
N VAL A 177 8.43 11.24 -20.88
CA VAL A 177 8.38 10.53 -22.19
C VAL A 177 9.46 11.02 -23.15
N ARG A 178 9.77 12.33 -23.13
CA ARG A 178 10.83 12.92 -23.98
C ARG A 178 12.24 12.64 -23.48
N ALA A 179 12.42 12.38 -22.19
CA ALA A 179 13.72 12.04 -21.63
C ALA A 179 14.08 10.54 -21.82
N ALA A 180 13.10 9.72 -22.22
CA ALA A 180 13.25 8.29 -22.46
C ALA A 180 13.37 7.91 -23.96
N SER A 181 13.38 8.91 -24.85
CA SER A 181 13.62 8.76 -26.30
C SER A 181 14.90 9.45 -26.72
#